data_AF-A0A968TZT1-F1
#
_entry.id   AF-A0A968TZT1-F1
#
_cell.length_a   1.000
_cell.length_b   1.000
_cell.length_c   1.000
_cell.angle_alpha   90.00
_cell.angle_beta   90.00
_cell.angle_gamma   90.00
#
_symmetry.space_group_name_H-M   'P 1'
#
loop_
_entity.id
_entity.type
_entity.pdbx_description
1 polymer ?
#
loop_
_entity_poly.entity_id
_entity_poly.type
_entity_poly.pdbx_seq_one_letter_code
_entity_poly.pdbx_strand_id
1 'polypeptide(L)'
;MYLPDNLPPILAKSTGETLYQHTWHVLERFADQVRLRPMLPDQVGQPRLWHHLYWAALFHDLGKATPGFQQVLHPGSSARWLYRHEVGSLAFLAWLPLEPTEDDYRWLVAAIVSHHKDAPVIREQYKDEGPSIAAIAQDLAQADLAALWQWLDACANRWIIDLGLSANGILPLSLLPAAAAIDRIRNDGAALIAHALRTYRQMLHPRWLRPHALHSLLVRGILTTADHRASAGLAAAPVLPARDYTWLVDQIATLRGHPMSLYDHQTRSAQTRGNVVLIAPTGSGKTEAALCWAFGMPAQPVPRLFYALPFQASMNAMYTRLTSYIPDSVGLQHGRALQALYRLFMETDGSSLGAWQQARDQHERTALNYFPVRVCSPYQLLKAVYRLRGYEALLSDCIGGAFILDEIHAYEPAVWP
;
A
#
# COMPACT_ATOMS: atom_id res chain seq x y z
N MET A 1 -16.02 -5.92 12.14
CA MET A 1 -14.83 -6.39 12.89
C MET A 1 -15.31 -7.20 14.08
N TYR A 2 -14.99 -8.49 14.16
CA TYR A 2 -15.14 -9.26 15.39
C TYR A 2 -14.00 -8.92 16.36
N LEU A 3 -14.32 -8.72 17.64
CA LEU A 3 -13.38 -8.55 18.75
C LEU A 3 -13.94 -9.26 19.99
N PRO A 4 -13.09 -9.91 20.81
CA PRO A 4 -13.46 -10.36 22.14
C PRO A 4 -13.92 -9.22 23.05
N ASP A 5 -14.85 -9.51 23.94
CA ASP A 5 -15.25 -8.57 24.99
C ASP A 5 -14.10 -8.33 25.97
N ASN A 6 -14.02 -7.11 26.51
CA ASN A 6 -13.10 -6.70 27.59
C ASN A 6 -11.59 -6.73 27.25
N LEU A 7 -11.20 -6.61 25.98
CA LEU A 7 -9.79 -6.37 25.65
C LEU A 7 -9.32 -5.01 26.20
N PRO A 8 -8.19 -4.95 26.93
CA PRO A 8 -7.69 -3.68 27.44
C PRO A 8 -7.27 -2.77 26.28
N PRO A 9 -7.50 -1.45 26.40
CA PRO A 9 -7.23 -0.51 25.32
C PRO A 9 -5.73 -0.19 25.25
N ILE A 10 -4.99 -0.94 24.44
CA ILE A 10 -3.63 -0.58 24.03
C ILE A 10 -3.73 0.40 22.87
N LEU A 11 -3.14 1.58 22.96
CA LEU A 11 -3.25 2.64 21.95
C LEU A 11 -2.26 2.43 20.78
N ALA A 12 -2.70 2.76 19.57
CA ALA A 12 -1.83 2.91 18.41
C ALA A 12 -1.53 4.38 18.09
N LYS A 13 -2.47 5.30 18.40
CA LYS A 13 -2.35 6.74 18.13
C LYS A 13 -2.83 7.57 19.32
N SER A 14 -2.31 8.79 19.43
CA SER A 14 -2.70 9.76 20.46
C SER A 14 -4.13 10.28 20.32
N THR A 15 -4.80 9.99 19.19
CA THR A 15 -6.22 10.29 18.96
C THR A 15 -7.17 9.37 19.73
N GLY A 16 -6.65 8.35 20.43
CA GLY A 16 -7.44 7.34 21.14
C GLY A 16 -7.73 6.08 20.32
N GLU A 17 -7.23 5.99 19.09
CA GLU A 17 -7.31 4.76 18.29
C GLU A 17 -6.46 3.66 18.92
N THR A 18 -7.09 2.51 19.14
CA THR A 18 -6.44 1.32 19.72
C THR A 18 -5.62 0.56 18.68
N LEU A 19 -4.70 -0.26 19.17
CA LEU A 19 -3.82 -1.07 18.35
C LEU A 19 -4.57 -2.08 17.48
N TYR A 20 -5.60 -2.72 18.02
CA TYR A 20 -6.43 -3.64 17.24
C TYR A 20 -7.31 -2.91 16.21
N GLN A 21 -7.80 -1.70 16.51
CA GLN A 21 -8.52 -0.87 15.52
C GLN A 21 -7.60 -0.46 14.37
N HIS A 22 -6.42 0.10 14.68
CA HIS A 22 -5.46 0.49 13.66
C HIS A 22 -5.04 -0.72 12.81
N THR A 23 -4.73 -1.85 13.45
CA THR A 23 -4.35 -3.09 12.74
C THR A 23 -5.49 -3.59 11.84
N TRP A 24 -6.74 -3.54 12.29
CA TRP A 24 -7.89 -3.84 11.44
C TRP A 24 -7.96 -2.91 10.22
N HIS A 25 -7.80 -1.60 10.40
CA HIS A 25 -7.79 -0.65 9.28
C HIS A 25 -6.64 -0.89 8.31
N VAL A 26 -5.44 -1.24 8.80
CA VAL A 26 -4.31 -1.65 7.96
C VAL A 26 -4.68 -2.89 7.14
N LEU A 27 -5.29 -3.89 7.77
CA LEU A 27 -5.74 -5.10 7.10
C LEU A 27 -6.87 -4.86 6.10
N GLU A 28 -7.77 -3.91 6.34
CA GLU A 28 -8.77 -3.49 5.35
C GLU A 28 -8.09 -2.87 4.12
N ARG A 29 -7.11 -1.98 4.32
CA ARG A 29 -6.36 -1.36 3.22
C ARG A 29 -5.44 -2.35 2.51
N PHE A 30 -4.96 -3.37 3.20
CA PHE A 30 -4.29 -4.53 2.59
C PHE A 30 -5.26 -5.36 1.75
N ALA A 31 -6.46 -5.67 2.27
CA ALA A 31 -7.49 -6.41 1.55
C ALA A 31 -7.94 -5.66 0.28
N ASP A 32 -8.00 -4.33 0.30
CA ASP A 32 -8.21 -3.53 -0.90
C ASP A 32 -7.14 -3.80 -1.96
N GLN A 33 -5.87 -3.95 -1.58
CA GLN A 33 -4.78 -4.26 -2.51
C GLN A 33 -4.86 -5.69 -3.07
N VAL A 34 -5.29 -6.66 -2.26
CA VAL A 34 -5.56 -8.05 -2.69
C VAL A 34 -6.73 -8.08 -3.66
N ARG A 35 -7.84 -7.40 -3.35
CA ARG A 35 -9.03 -7.32 -4.23
C ARG A 35 -8.73 -6.65 -5.56
N LEU A 36 -7.91 -5.59 -5.55
CA LEU A 36 -7.47 -4.94 -6.77
C LEU A 36 -6.61 -5.86 -7.64
N ARG A 37 -5.76 -6.70 -7.04
CA ARG A 37 -4.78 -7.52 -7.77
C ARG A 37 -4.68 -8.95 -7.23
N PRO A 38 -5.75 -9.75 -7.34
CA PRO A 38 -5.79 -11.07 -6.70
C PRO A 38 -4.70 -12.01 -7.23
N MET A 39 -4.33 -11.87 -8.51
CA MET A 39 -3.34 -12.70 -9.21
C MET A 39 -1.90 -12.15 -9.16
N LEU A 40 -1.64 -11.06 -8.42
CA LEU A 40 -0.29 -10.50 -8.32
C LEU A 40 0.76 -11.52 -7.86
N PRO A 41 0.52 -12.37 -6.83
CA PRO A 41 1.48 -13.39 -6.41
C PRO A 41 1.91 -14.30 -7.55
N ASP A 42 0.96 -14.79 -8.36
CA ASP A 42 1.25 -15.69 -9.47
C ASP A 42 1.96 -14.96 -10.61
N GLN A 43 1.53 -13.73 -10.92
CA GLN A 43 2.13 -12.88 -11.95
C GLN A 43 3.61 -12.56 -11.67
N VAL A 44 4.00 -12.43 -10.40
CA VAL A 44 5.38 -12.14 -10.00
C VAL A 44 6.17 -13.37 -9.54
N GLY A 45 5.58 -14.56 -9.60
CA GLY A 45 6.21 -15.81 -9.15
C GLY A 45 6.49 -15.85 -7.64
N GLN A 46 5.62 -15.24 -6.83
CA GLN A 46 5.75 -15.12 -5.37
C GLN A 46 4.46 -15.62 -4.66
N PRO A 47 4.17 -16.94 -4.68
CA PRO A 47 2.88 -17.48 -4.24
C PRO A 47 2.54 -17.20 -2.75
N ARG A 48 3.57 -17.00 -1.91
CA ARG A 48 3.42 -16.70 -0.48
C ARG A 48 3.29 -15.20 -0.18
N LEU A 49 3.30 -14.31 -1.18
CA LEU A 49 3.32 -12.85 -0.99
C LEU A 49 2.20 -12.33 -0.08
N TRP A 50 0.95 -12.72 -0.34
CA TRP A 50 -0.21 -12.34 0.48
C TRP A 50 -0.17 -12.91 1.87
N HIS A 51 0.32 -14.15 2.03
CA HIS A 51 0.52 -14.74 3.34
C HIS A 51 1.52 -13.93 4.17
N HIS A 52 2.69 -13.61 3.62
CA HIS A 52 3.69 -12.83 4.34
C HIS A 52 3.17 -11.45 4.75
N LEU A 53 2.49 -10.75 3.84
CA LEU A 53 1.97 -9.41 4.07
C LEU A 53 0.84 -9.38 5.10
N TYR A 54 -0.05 -10.38 5.10
CA TYR A 54 -1.11 -10.49 6.09
C TYR A 54 -0.53 -10.61 7.51
N TRP A 55 0.36 -11.57 7.73
CA TRP A 55 0.96 -11.80 9.04
C TRP A 55 1.90 -10.67 9.45
N ALA A 56 2.65 -10.08 8.51
CA ALA A 56 3.43 -8.88 8.79
C ALA A 56 2.55 -7.69 9.19
N ALA A 57 1.45 -7.42 8.48
CA ALA A 57 0.53 -6.34 8.81
C ALA A 57 -0.10 -6.52 10.19
N LEU A 58 -0.44 -7.76 10.56
CA LEU A 58 -0.98 -8.07 11.88
C LEU A 58 0.04 -7.83 13.02
N PHE A 59 1.33 -8.05 12.76
CA PHE A 59 2.39 -7.96 13.78
C PHE A 59 3.21 -6.66 13.76
N HIS A 60 3.12 -5.83 12.71
CA HIS A 60 4.09 -4.73 12.48
C HIS A 60 4.17 -3.69 13.60
N ASP A 61 3.07 -3.43 14.28
CA ASP A 61 2.91 -2.36 15.25
C ASP A 61 2.82 -2.87 16.71
N LEU A 62 2.97 -4.17 16.97
CA LEU A 62 2.83 -4.74 18.32
C LEU A 62 3.83 -4.16 19.33
N GLY A 63 5.00 -3.71 18.87
CA GLY A 63 5.96 -3.01 19.70
C GLY A 63 5.48 -1.66 20.25
N LYS A 64 4.33 -1.13 19.80
CA LYS A 64 3.69 0.04 20.42
C LYS A 64 3.12 -0.28 21.80
N ALA A 65 2.90 -1.55 22.12
CA ALA A 65 2.40 -1.98 23.42
C ALA A 65 3.41 -1.83 24.56
N THR A 66 4.66 -1.44 24.29
CA THR A 66 5.61 -1.15 25.36
C THR A 66 5.10 0.03 26.22
N PRO A 67 5.05 -0.09 27.55
CA PRO A 67 4.61 0.97 28.47
C PRO A 67 5.22 2.34 28.19
N GLY A 68 6.51 2.41 27.87
CA GLY A 68 7.18 3.65 27.53
C GLY A 68 6.68 4.27 26.22
N PHE A 69 6.23 3.47 25.25
CA PHE A 69 5.57 3.98 24.04
C PHE A 69 4.13 4.42 24.34
N GLN A 70 3.38 3.65 25.14
CA GLN A 70 2.04 4.01 25.57
C GLN A 70 2.02 5.36 26.32
N GLN A 71 3.03 5.61 27.16
CA GLN A 71 3.20 6.90 27.84
C GLN A 71 3.35 8.08 26.88
N VAL A 72 3.97 7.90 25.71
CA VAL A 72 4.10 8.94 24.69
C VAL A 72 2.77 9.24 24.00
N LEU A 73 1.89 8.25 23.89
CA LEU A 73 0.59 8.41 23.23
C LEU A 73 -0.44 9.15 24.09
N HIS A 74 -0.23 9.26 25.40
CA HIS A 74 -1.16 9.98 26.28
C HIS A 74 -1.19 11.48 25.94
N PRO A 75 -2.39 12.07 25.71
CA PRO A 75 -2.52 13.51 25.47
C PRO A 75 -1.88 14.34 26.59
N GLY A 76 -1.00 15.28 26.20
CA GLY A 76 -0.30 16.15 27.14
C GLY A 76 0.95 15.54 27.80
N SER A 77 1.33 14.31 27.44
CA SER A 77 2.56 13.68 27.92
C SER A 77 3.82 14.35 27.36
N SER A 78 4.81 14.56 28.23
CA SER A 78 6.17 14.97 27.86
C SER A 78 7.15 13.80 27.77
N ALA A 79 6.66 12.57 27.95
CA ALA A 79 7.46 11.36 27.88
C ALA A 79 8.17 11.24 26.53
N ARG A 80 9.35 10.63 26.54
CA ARG A 80 10.13 10.35 25.34
C ARG A 80 10.44 8.87 25.28
N TRP A 81 9.96 8.22 24.24
CA TRP A 81 10.37 6.88 23.87
C TRP A 81 11.39 6.95 22.75
N LEU A 82 12.61 6.49 23.04
CA LEU A 82 13.74 6.60 22.10
C LEU A 82 13.81 5.42 21.13
N TYR A 83 13.01 4.38 21.36
CA TYR A 83 13.06 3.14 20.63
C TYR A 83 11.96 3.04 19.56
N ARG A 84 12.26 2.26 18.53
CA ARG A 84 11.44 2.04 17.34
C ARG A 84 10.47 0.92 17.62
N HIS A 85 9.17 1.17 17.50
CA HIS A 85 8.17 0.15 17.76
C HIS A 85 8.28 -1.01 16.75
N GLU A 86 8.69 -0.75 15.51
CA GLU A 86 8.91 -1.78 14.51
C GLU A 86 10.01 -2.79 14.88
N VAL A 87 10.95 -2.40 15.76
CA VAL A 87 11.99 -3.30 16.29
C VAL A 87 11.43 -4.13 17.45
N GLY A 88 10.63 -3.52 18.32
CA GLY A 88 9.95 -4.25 19.41
C GLY A 88 8.94 -5.28 18.90
N SER A 89 8.27 -4.98 17.79
CA SER A 89 7.37 -5.91 17.09
C SER A 89 8.02 -7.24 16.70
N LEU A 90 9.34 -7.27 16.50
CA LEU A 90 10.07 -8.50 16.13
C LEU A 90 10.05 -9.58 17.21
N ALA A 91 9.93 -9.21 18.50
CA ALA A 91 9.85 -10.19 19.60
C ALA A 91 8.63 -11.11 19.44
N PHE A 92 7.53 -10.57 18.92
CA PHE A 92 6.26 -11.27 18.81
C PHE A 92 6.24 -12.34 17.73
N LEU A 93 7.21 -12.35 16.80
CA LEU A 93 7.33 -13.44 15.81
C LEU A 93 7.58 -14.80 16.48
N ALA A 94 8.09 -14.82 17.71
CA ALA A 94 8.24 -16.04 18.50
C ALA A 94 6.91 -16.71 18.90
N TRP A 95 5.78 -16.02 18.72
CA TRP A 95 4.45 -16.60 18.96
C TRP A 95 3.96 -17.44 17.79
N LEU A 96 4.54 -17.23 16.60
CA LEU A 96 4.22 -18.02 15.42
C LEU A 96 5.05 -19.32 15.43
N PRO A 97 4.49 -20.43 14.89
CA PRO A 97 5.18 -21.71 14.82
C PRO A 97 6.12 -21.73 13.60
N LEU A 98 7.03 -20.74 13.52
CA LEU A 98 7.95 -20.56 12.40
C LEU A 98 9.39 -20.63 12.91
N GLU A 99 10.20 -21.48 12.30
CA GLU A 99 11.62 -21.54 12.57
C GLU A 99 12.37 -20.43 11.82
N PRO A 100 13.46 -19.86 12.38
CA PRO A 100 14.19 -18.77 11.71
C PRO A 100 14.84 -19.12 10.38
N THR A 101 14.96 -20.41 10.08
CA THR A 101 15.47 -20.91 8.80
C THR A 101 14.44 -20.88 7.70
N GLU A 102 13.15 -20.80 8.06
CA GLU A 102 12.03 -20.73 7.12
C GLU A 102 11.96 -19.35 6.46
N ASP A 103 11.62 -19.34 5.17
CA ASP A 103 11.49 -18.10 4.43
C ASP A 103 10.33 -17.24 4.93
N ASP A 104 9.27 -17.85 5.46
CA ASP A 104 8.14 -17.11 6.05
C ASP A 104 8.61 -16.22 7.21
N TYR A 105 9.39 -16.78 8.14
CA TYR A 105 9.96 -16.01 9.24
C TYR A 105 10.81 -14.85 8.73
N ARG A 106 11.71 -15.12 7.78
CA ARG A 106 12.59 -14.10 7.17
C ARG A 106 11.79 -12.97 6.55
N TRP A 107 10.72 -13.29 5.82
CA TRP A 107 9.89 -12.30 5.16
C TRP A 107 9.07 -11.47 6.12
N LEU A 108 8.54 -12.07 7.19
CA LEU A 108 7.87 -11.34 8.28
C LEU A 108 8.85 -10.38 8.97
N VAL A 109 10.06 -10.84 9.30
CA VAL A 109 11.13 -9.98 9.85
C VAL A 109 11.40 -8.78 8.93
N ALA A 110 11.65 -9.01 7.65
CA ALA A 110 11.98 -7.95 6.71
C ALA A 110 10.83 -6.96 6.50
N ALA A 111 9.58 -7.46 6.42
CA ALA A 111 8.39 -6.62 6.31
C ALA A 111 8.25 -5.69 7.50
N ILE A 112 8.29 -6.26 8.71
CA ILE A 112 8.06 -5.55 9.96
C ILE A 112 9.18 -4.55 10.21
N VAL A 113 10.45 -4.93 10.15
CA VAL A 113 11.52 -4.00 10.53
C VAL A 113 11.72 -2.84 9.53
N SER A 114 11.29 -3.00 8.27
CA SER A 114 11.55 -2.02 7.20
C SER A 114 10.39 -1.07 6.89
N HIS A 115 9.22 -1.23 7.53
CA HIS A 115 8.00 -0.51 7.13
C HIS A 115 8.07 1.02 7.39
N HIS A 116 8.91 1.48 8.33
CA HIS A 116 9.10 2.92 8.62
C HIS A 116 10.48 3.48 8.26
N LYS A 117 11.56 2.71 8.43
CA LYS A 117 12.93 3.18 8.27
C LYS A 117 13.75 2.28 7.36
N ASP A 118 14.69 2.89 6.65
CA ASP A 118 15.63 2.16 5.80
C ASP A 118 16.66 1.40 6.63
N ALA A 119 17.16 0.31 6.05
CA ALA A 119 18.14 -0.57 6.67
C ALA A 119 19.36 0.15 7.30
N PRO A 120 19.96 1.21 6.70
CA PRO A 120 21.08 1.91 7.31
C PRO A 120 20.72 2.52 8.67
N VAL A 121 19.53 3.12 8.78
CA VAL A 121 19.04 3.74 10.02
C VAL A 121 18.83 2.70 11.10
N ILE A 122 18.19 1.57 10.77
CA ILE A 122 17.99 0.46 11.70
C ILE A 122 19.34 -0.09 12.19
N ARG A 123 20.29 -0.30 11.28
CA ARG A 123 21.62 -0.84 11.61
C ARG A 123 22.42 0.10 12.50
N GLU A 124 22.30 1.42 12.31
CA GLU A 124 22.96 2.42 13.13
C GLU A 124 22.38 2.47 14.55
N GLN A 125 21.05 2.39 14.68
CA GLN A 125 20.36 2.51 15.97
C GLN A 125 20.35 1.21 16.79
N TYR A 126 20.38 0.04 16.15
CA TYR A 126 20.22 -1.27 16.81
C TYR A 126 21.34 -2.24 16.47
N LYS A 127 22.34 -2.29 17.36
CA LYS A 127 23.43 -3.28 17.37
C LYS A 127 22.98 -4.52 18.16
N ASP A 128 23.51 -5.69 17.82
CA ASP A 128 23.01 -7.01 18.31
C ASP A 128 23.02 -7.20 19.83
N GLU A 129 23.87 -6.47 20.54
CA GLU A 129 23.98 -6.50 22.01
C GLU A 129 23.87 -5.08 22.59
N GLY A 130 23.21 -4.18 21.86
CA GLY A 130 23.02 -2.80 22.30
C GLY A 130 22.03 -2.71 23.47
N PRO A 131 22.22 -1.75 24.39
CA PRO A 131 21.30 -1.54 25.52
C PRO A 131 19.87 -1.20 25.07
N SER A 132 19.69 -0.74 23.83
CA SER A 132 18.39 -0.43 23.24
C SER A 132 17.50 -1.66 23.08
N ILE A 133 18.05 -2.81 22.66
CA ILE A 133 17.28 -4.04 22.48
C ILE A 133 16.82 -4.58 23.83
N ALA A 134 17.72 -4.60 24.81
CA ALA A 134 17.41 -5.03 26.17
C ALA A 134 16.32 -4.15 26.80
N ALA A 135 16.41 -2.83 26.63
CA ALA A 135 15.41 -1.91 27.15
C ALA A 135 14.03 -2.10 26.51
N ILE A 136 13.94 -2.33 25.20
CA ILE A 136 12.67 -2.64 24.53
C ILE A 136 12.04 -3.91 25.12
N ALA A 137 12.83 -4.99 25.22
CA ALA A 137 12.32 -6.29 25.68
C ALA A 137 11.88 -6.26 27.16
N GLN A 138 12.61 -5.55 28.01
CA GLN A 138 12.31 -5.43 29.44
C GLN A 138 11.07 -4.57 29.73
N ASP A 139 10.73 -3.64 28.85
CA ASP A 139 9.59 -2.76 29.04
C ASP A 139 8.26 -3.49 28.82
N LEU A 140 8.22 -4.55 28.01
CA LEU A 140 6.99 -5.31 27.72
C LEU A 140 6.37 -5.93 28.99
N ALA A 141 5.27 -5.37 29.45
CA ALA A 141 4.59 -5.83 30.66
C ALA A 141 3.78 -7.12 30.42
N GLN A 142 3.71 -7.99 31.42
CA GLN A 142 2.98 -9.26 31.33
C GLN A 142 1.49 -9.08 31.00
N ALA A 143 0.85 -8.04 31.54
CA ALA A 143 -0.55 -7.75 31.26
C ALA A 143 -0.78 -7.41 29.78
N ASP A 144 0.11 -6.60 29.18
CA ASP A 144 0.03 -6.23 27.76
C ASP A 144 0.30 -7.43 26.86
N LEU A 145 1.28 -8.28 27.21
CA LEU A 145 1.55 -9.53 26.49
C LEU A 145 0.33 -10.47 26.50
N ALA A 146 -0.32 -10.64 27.65
CA ALA A 146 -1.52 -11.47 27.77
C ALA A 146 -2.69 -10.91 26.93
N ALA A 147 -2.89 -9.59 26.96
CA ALA A 147 -3.92 -8.93 26.19
C ALA A 147 -3.72 -9.06 24.67
N LEU A 148 -2.48 -8.83 24.20
CA LEU A 148 -2.13 -9.00 22.80
C LEU A 148 -2.29 -10.45 22.35
N TRP A 149 -1.87 -11.41 23.17
CA TRP A 149 -2.03 -12.83 22.85
C TRP A 149 -3.52 -13.20 22.73
N GLN A 150 -4.35 -12.80 23.69
CA GLN A 150 -5.80 -13.07 23.68
C GLN A 150 -6.47 -12.47 22.44
N TRP A 151 -6.09 -11.24 22.07
CA TRP A 151 -6.58 -10.59 20.86
C TRP A 151 -6.18 -11.37 19.60
N LEU A 152 -4.90 -11.70 19.44
CA LEU A 152 -4.42 -12.38 18.24
C LEU A 152 -4.97 -13.80 18.13
N ASP A 153 -5.03 -14.57 19.22
CA ASP A 153 -5.58 -15.93 19.21
C ASP A 153 -7.05 -15.94 18.74
N ALA A 154 -7.84 -14.99 19.24
CA ALA A 154 -9.26 -14.88 18.89
C ALA A 154 -9.50 -14.31 17.47
N CYS A 155 -8.66 -13.38 17.01
CA CYS A 155 -8.95 -12.58 15.82
C CYS A 155 -8.09 -12.92 14.60
N ALA A 156 -6.83 -13.33 14.77
CA ALA A 156 -5.85 -13.41 13.68
C ALA A 156 -6.32 -14.30 12.53
N ASN A 157 -6.84 -15.50 12.82
CA ASN A 157 -7.35 -16.39 11.78
C ASN A 157 -8.77 -16.01 11.33
N ARG A 158 -9.58 -15.48 12.24
CA ARG A 158 -10.96 -15.06 11.94
C ARG A 158 -10.98 -13.90 10.93
N TRP A 159 -10.07 -12.95 11.06
CA TRP A 159 -9.99 -11.79 10.17
C TRP A 159 -9.58 -12.14 8.74
N ILE A 160 -8.92 -13.29 8.51
CA ILE A 160 -8.72 -13.83 7.15
C ILE A 160 -10.08 -14.09 6.48
N ILE A 161 -11.05 -14.62 7.23
CA ILE A 161 -12.39 -14.93 6.73
C ILE A 161 -13.22 -13.64 6.60
N ASP A 162 -13.24 -12.82 7.65
CA ASP A 162 -14.07 -11.60 7.67
C ASP A 162 -13.66 -10.60 6.58
N LEU A 163 -12.39 -10.59 6.15
CA LEU A 163 -11.88 -9.75 5.06
C LEU A 163 -11.95 -10.42 3.68
N GLY A 164 -12.49 -11.64 3.58
CA GLY A 164 -12.62 -12.37 2.30
C GLY A 164 -11.30 -12.83 1.70
N LEU A 165 -10.28 -13.08 2.52
CA LEU A 165 -8.91 -13.36 2.11
C LEU A 165 -8.57 -14.86 2.00
N SER A 166 -9.51 -15.75 2.34
CA SER A 166 -9.28 -17.20 2.42
C SER A 166 -8.89 -17.84 1.08
N ALA A 167 -9.31 -17.26 -0.05
CA ALA A 167 -9.00 -17.78 -1.39
C ALA A 167 -7.66 -17.27 -1.96
N ASN A 168 -6.92 -16.45 -1.21
CA ASN A 168 -5.75 -15.72 -1.72
C ASN A 168 -4.40 -16.27 -1.21
N GLY A 169 -4.34 -17.56 -0.90
CA GLY A 169 -3.10 -18.23 -0.47
C GLY A 169 -2.65 -17.87 0.95
N ILE A 170 -3.49 -17.19 1.75
CA ILE A 170 -3.22 -16.85 3.14
C ILE A 170 -3.60 -18.04 4.03
N LEU A 171 -2.58 -18.75 4.50
CA LEU A 171 -2.77 -19.87 5.43
C LEU A 171 -2.97 -19.37 6.88
N PRO A 172 -3.98 -19.90 7.60
CA PRO A 172 -4.10 -19.73 9.05
C PRO A 172 -2.87 -20.27 9.80
N LEU A 173 -2.47 -19.60 10.87
CA LEU A 173 -1.39 -20.04 11.76
C LEU A 173 -1.92 -20.13 13.19
N SER A 174 -1.54 -21.19 13.90
CA SER A 174 -1.86 -21.37 15.32
C SER A 174 -0.75 -20.78 16.17
N LEU A 175 -1.08 -19.84 17.05
CA LEU A 175 -0.11 -19.29 18.00
C LEU A 175 0.36 -20.37 18.98
N LEU A 176 1.56 -20.20 19.52
CA LEU A 176 1.99 -20.96 20.68
C LEU A 176 1.00 -20.78 21.85
N PRO A 177 0.82 -21.78 22.73
CA PRO A 177 -0.03 -21.63 23.91
C PRO A 177 0.35 -20.40 24.74
N ALA A 178 -0.65 -19.70 25.29
CA ALA A 178 -0.48 -18.40 25.95
C ALA A 178 0.69 -18.33 26.94
N ALA A 179 0.80 -19.31 27.85
CA ALA A 179 1.88 -19.36 28.84
C ALA A 179 3.26 -19.43 28.15
N ALA A 180 3.43 -20.34 27.19
CA ALA A 180 4.69 -20.50 26.46
C ALA A 180 5.03 -19.26 25.61
N ALA A 181 4.04 -18.65 24.98
CA ALA A 181 4.19 -17.44 24.17
C ALA A 181 4.68 -16.25 25.02
N ILE A 182 4.05 -16.04 26.19
CA ILE A 182 4.39 -14.95 27.11
C ILE A 182 5.78 -15.19 27.73
N ASP A 183 6.04 -16.40 28.21
CA ASP A 183 7.32 -16.76 28.83
C ASP A 183 8.49 -16.58 27.86
N ARG A 184 8.31 -16.94 26.58
CA ARG A 184 9.33 -16.80 25.55
C ARG A 184 9.75 -15.35 25.32
N ILE A 185 8.80 -14.41 25.30
CA ILE A 185 9.15 -12.97 25.21
C ILE A 185 9.77 -12.47 26.51
N ARG A 186 9.23 -12.85 27.66
CA ARG A 186 9.73 -12.40 28.97
C ARG A 186 11.17 -12.85 29.24
N ASN A 187 11.50 -14.08 28.86
CA ASN A 187 12.80 -14.67 29.15
C ASN A 187 13.82 -14.37 28.03
N ASP A 188 13.37 -14.41 26.77
CA ASP A 188 14.28 -14.37 25.61
C ASP A 188 14.05 -13.15 24.69
N GLY A 189 13.19 -12.20 25.04
CA GLY A 189 12.78 -11.07 24.19
C GLY A 189 13.94 -10.31 23.53
N ALA A 190 14.98 -10.01 24.29
CA ALA A 190 16.16 -9.33 23.75
C ALA A 190 16.91 -10.21 22.73
N ALA A 191 17.06 -11.51 23.01
CA ALA A 191 17.69 -12.46 22.12
C ALA A 191 16.87 -12.69 20.84
N LEU A 192 15.53 -12.72 20.95
CA LEU A 192 14.60 -12.83 19.83
C LEU A 192 14.72 -11.64 18.88
N ILE A 193 14.67 -10.41 19.41
CA ILE A 193 14.83 -9.18 18.63
C ILE A 193 16.21 -9.15 17.95
N ALA A 194 17.28 -9.45 18.71
CA ALA A 194 18.63 -9.49 18.15
C ALA A 194 18.77 -10.53 17.04
N HIS A 195 18.14 -11.71 17.19
CA HIS A 195 18.13 -12.76 16.17
C HIS A 195 17.39 -12.32 14.90
N ALA A 196 16.22 -11.70 15.03
CA ALA A 196 15.47 -11.13 13.92
C ALA A 196 16.28 -10.04 13.19
N LEU A 197 16.94 -9.15 13.92
CA LEU A 197 17.79 -8.11 13.33
C LEU A 197 18.99 -8.72 12.58
N ARG A 198 19.64 -9.77 13.11
CA ARG A 198 20.69 -10.51 12.39
C ARG A 198 20.15 -11.14 11.11
N THR A 199 18.96 -11.75 11.18
CA THR A 199 18.27 -12.32 10.01
C THR A 199 18.04 -11.27 8.94
N TYR A 200 17.50 -10.10 9.31
CA TYR A 200 17.30 -8.99 8.39
C TYR A 200 18.63 -8.54 7.75
N ARG A 201 19.71 -8.41 8.54
CA ARG A 201 21.02 -8.03 8.00
C ARG A 201 21.60 -9.07 7.03
N GLN A 202 21.36 -10.36 7.25
CA GLN A 202 21.73 -11.41 6.31
C GLN A 202 20.96 -11.29 4.99
N MET A 203 19.67 -10.98 5.04
CA MET A 203 18.84 -10.76 3.84
C MET A 203 19.30 -9.56 3.02
N LEU A 204 19.87 -8.54 3.64
CA LEU A 204 20.42 -7.37 2.93
C LEU A 204 21.72 -7.68 2.17
N HIS A 205 22.35 -8.82 2.41
CA HIS A 205 23.55 -9.20 1.68
C HIS A 205 23.25 -9.39 0.19
N PRO A 206 24.05 -8.86 -0.76
CA PRO A 206 23.72 -8.90 -2.19
C PRO A 206 23.45 -10.29 -2.76
N ARG A 207 24.11 -11.34 -2.23
CA ARG A 207 23.86 -12.74 -2.64
C ARG A 207 22.44 -13.20 -2.32
N TRP A 208 21.85 -12.69 -1.23
CA TRP A 208 20.48 -13.00 -0.87
C TRP A 208 19.51 -11.99 -1.50
N LEU A 209 19.80 -10.69 -1.42
CA LEU A 209 18.86 -9.65 -1.87
C LEU A 209 18.60 -9.66 -3.38
N ARG A 210 19.61 -9.89 -4.22
CA ARG A 210 19.44 -9.83 -5.69
C ARG A 210 18.38 -10.80 -6.23
N PRO A 211 18.42 -12.11 -5.91
CA PRO A 211 17.37 -13.04 -6.38
C PRO A 211 15.99 -12.74 -5.77
N HIS A 212 15.92 -12.05 -4.63
CA HIS A 212 14.67 -11.76 -3.93
C HIS A 212 14.21 -10.29 -4.03
N ALA A 213 14.85 -9.49 -4.89
CA ALA A 213 14.66 -8.04 -4.92
C ALA A 213 13.20 -7.62 -5.17
N LEU A 214 12.51 -8.36 -6.04
CA LEU A 214 11.10 -8.10 -6.35
C LEU A 214 10.20 -8.36 -5.13
N HIS A 215 10.39 -9.46 -4.43
CA HIS A 215 9.60 -9.77 -3.24
C HIS A 215 9.89 -8.81 -2.09
N SER A 216 11.17 -8.44 -1.89
CA SER A 216 11.55 -7.41 -0.90
C SER A 216 10.88 -6.07 -1.19
N LEU A 217 10.85 -5.66 -2.47
CA LEU A 217 10.18 -4.45 -2.91
C LEU A 217 8.67 -4.51 -2.64
N LEU A 218 8.02 -5.60 -3.01
CA LEU A 218 6.57 -5.79 -2.88
C LEU A 218 6.12 -5.82 -1.41
N VAL A 219 6.81 -6.60 -0.57
CA VAL A 219 6.49 -6.72 0.85
C VAL A 219 6.59 -5.37 1.54
N ARG A 220 7.66 -4.61 1.29
CA ARG A 220 7.81 -3.28 1.87
C ARG A 220 6.79 -2.29 1.31
N GLY A 221 6.68 -2.20 -0.02
CA GLY A 221 5.83 -1.22 -0.69
C GLY A 221 4.34 -1.39 -0.38
N ILE A 222 3.85 -2.64 -0.35
CA ILE A 222 2.44 -2.95 -0.09
C ILE A 222 2.09 -2.71 1.38
N LEU A 223 2.94 -3.15 2.32
CA LEU A 223 2.73 -2.92 3.75
C LEU A 223 2.74 -1.44 4.09
N THR A 224 3.76 -0.69 3.65
CA THR A 224 3.82 0.77 3.85
C THR A 224 2.64 1.49 3.22
N THR A 225 2.15 1.04 2.05
CA THR A 225 0.95 1.61 1.43
C THR A 225 -0.30 1.35 2.28
N ALA A 226 -0.47 0.14 2.82
CA ALA A 226 -1.60 -0.20 3.68
C ALA A 226 -1.59 0.63 4.98
N ASP A 227 -0.43 0.71 5.64
CA ASP A 227 -0.27 1.47 6.89
C ASP A 227 -0.50 2.97 6.70
N HIS A 228 0.06 3.57 5.65
CA HIS A 228 -0.17 4.99 5.38
C HIS A 228 -1.64 5.32 5.06
N ARG A 229 -2.34 4.43 4.32
CA ARG A 229 -3.76 4.63 4.01
C ARG A 229 -4.65 4.49 5.24
N ALA A 230 -4.37 3.52 6.10
CA ALA A 230 -5.06 3.34 7.37
C ALA A 230 -4.79 4.53 8.29
N SER A 231 -3.53 4.98 8.35
CA SER A 231 -3.12 6.15 9.12
C SER A 231 -3.83 7.44 8.71
N ALA A 232 -4.10 7.61 7.42
CA ALA A 232 -4.84 8.75 6.87
C ALA A 232 -6.37 8.61 6.97
N GLY A 233 -6.90 7.52 7.54
CA GLY A 233 -8.34 7.32 7.68
C GLY A 233 -9.06 7.18 6.34
N LEU A 234 -8.37 6.71 5.29
CA LEU A 234 -8.96 6.58 3.97
C LEU A 234 -10.00 5.45 3.95
N ALA A 235 -11.10 5.68 3.23
CA ALA A 235 -12.12 4.68 2.97
C ALA A 235 -11.59 3.52 2.09
N ALA A 236 -12.45 2.55 1.78
CA ALA A 236 -12.11 1.48 0.84
C ALA A 236 -11.75 2.07 -0.53
N ALA A 237 -10.63 1.64 -1.10
CA ALA A 237 -10.20 2.14 -2.40
C ALA A 237 -11.22 1.78 -3.49
N PRO A 238 -11.53 2.71 -4.42
CA PRO A 238 -12.43 2.42 -5.52
C PRO A 238 -11.80 1.35 -6.40
N VAL A 239 -12.62 0.37 -6.79
CA VAL A 239 -12.24 -0.69 -7.72
C VAL A 239 -12.68 -0.24 -9.09
N LEU A 240 -11.77 -0.23 -10.07
CA LEU A 240 -12.18 -0.15 -11.46
C LEU A 240 -13.06 -1.37 -11.74
N PRO A 241 -14.36 -1.19 -12.03
CA PRO A 241 -15.23 -2.35 -12.18
C PRO A 241 -14.76 -3.18 -13.38
N ALA A 242 -15.16 -4.44 -13.45
CA ALA A 242 -14.96 -5.30 -14.61
C ALA A 242 -15.82 -4.80 -15.80
N ARG A 243 -15.47 -3.61 -16.26
CA ARG A 243 -16.08 -2.88 -17.36
C ARG A 243 -15.15 -3.07 -18.54
N ASP A 244 -15.70 -3.59 -19.61
CA ASP A 244 -14.98 -3.69 -20.88
C ASP A 244 -15.04 -2.34 -21.61
N TYR A 245 -14.38 -2.28 -22.77
CA TYR A 245 -14.41 -1.07 -23.58
C TYR A 245 -15.83 -0.65 -23.99
N THR A 246 -16.80 -1.56 -24.08
CA THR A 246 -18.18 -1.23 -24.47
C THR A 246 -18.89 -0.41 -23.40
N TRP A 247 -18.68 -0.74 -22.13
CA TRP A 247 -19.16 0.09 -21.02
C TRP A 247 -18.62 1.52 -21.11
N LEU A 248 -17.34 1.69 -21.45
CA LEU A 248 -16.73 3.01 -21.60
C LEU A 248 -17.39 3.76 -22.77
N VAL A 249 -17.62 3.09 -23.91
CA VAL A 249 -18.32 3.70 -25.06
C VAL A 249 -19.70 4.20 -24.65
N ASP A 250 -20.47 3.41 -23.90
CA ASP A 250 -21.80 3.78 -23.44
C ASP A 250 -21.78 4.99 -22.49
N GLN A 251 -20.79 5.07 -21.59
CA GLN A 251 -20.62 6.26 -20.74
C GLN A 251 -20.34 7.50 -21.57
N ILE A 252 -19.41 7.41 -22.53
CA ILE A 252 -19.06 8.59 -23.33
C ILE A 252 -20.24 8.99 -24.23
N ALA A 253 -20.97 8.03 -24.80
CA ALA A 253 -22.19 8.30 -25.57
C ALA A 253 -23.25 9.01 -24.72
N THR A 254 -23.45 8.56 -23.48
CA THR A 254 -24.38 9.19 -22.52
C THR A 254 -23.99 10.64 -22.23
N LEU A 255 -22.71 10.88 -21.94
CA LEU A 255 -22.21 12.24 -21.64
C LEU A 255 -22.27 13.18 -22.85
N ARG A 256 -22.13 12.65 -24.07
CA ARG A 256 -22.23 13.43 -25.31
C ARG A 256 -23.68 13.65 -25.76
N GLY A 257 -24.64 12.92 -25.22
CA GLY A 257 -26.04 12.97 -25.62
C GLY A 257 -26.32 12.39 -27.01
N HIS A 258 -25.39 11.62 -27.58
CA HIS A 258 -25.57 10.92 -28.86
C HIS A 258 -24.75 9.63 -28.92
N PRO A 259 -25.18 8.62 -29.70
CA PRO A 259 -24.40 7.40 -29.89
C PRO A 259 -22.98 7.69 -30.37
N MET A 260 -22.01 6.97 -29.84
CA MET A 260 -20.64 6.99 -30.32
C MET A 260 -20.44 5.85 -31.32
N SER A 261 -20.09 6.18 -32.56
CA SER A 261 -19.48 5.21 -33.47
C SER A 261 -17.97 5.24 -33.26
N LEU A 262 -17.38 4.09 -32.95
CA LEU A 262 -15.93 3.96 -32.86
C LEU A 262 -15.32 4.03 -34.26
N TYR A 263 -14.14 4.66 -34.36
CA TYR A 263 -13.28 4.52 -35.53
C TYR A 263 -12.63 3.13 -35.54
N ASP A 264 -12.25 2.64 -36.72
CA ASP A 264 -11.59 1.33 -36.88
C ASP A 264 -10.38 1.15 -35.96
N HIS A 265 -9.57 2.20 -35.79
CA HIS A 265 -8.39 2.13 -34.92
C HIS A 265 -8.75 2.03 -33.43
N GLN A 266 -9.90 2.56 -32.98
CA GLN A 266 -10.37 2.43 -31.60
C GLN A 266 -10.85 1.00 -31.33
N THR A 267 -11.62 0.42 -32.26
CA THR A 267 -12.05 -0.98 -32.19
C THR A 267 -10.86 -1.94 -32.21
N ARG A 268 -9.87 -1.68 -33.09
CA ARG A 268 -8.62 -2.47 -33.12
C ARG A 268 -7.83 -2.35 -31.83
N SER A 269 -7.74 -1.16 -31.24
CA SER A 269 -7.11 -0.97 -29.93
C SER A 269 -7.79 -1.79 -28.83
N ALA A 270 -9.12 -1.81 -28.80
CA ALA A 270 -9.89 -2.59 -27.81
C ALA A 270 -9.65 -4.11 -27.89
N GLN A 271 -9.41 -4.61 -29.10
CA GLN A 271 -9.23 -6.05 -29.38
C GLN A 271 -7.77 -6.50 -29.29
N THR A 272 -6.82 -5.56 -29.19
CA THR A 272 -5.40 -5.90 -29.17
C THR A 272 -4.97 -6.40 -27.79
N ARG A 273 -4.30 -7.55 -27.76
CA ARG A 273 -3.61 -8.04 -26.57
C ARG A 273 -2.17 -7.54 -26.56
N GLY A 274 -1.69 -7.11 -25.40
CA GLY A 274 -0.33 -6.58 -25.25
C GLY A 274 -0.23 -5.09 -25.58
N ASN A 275 0.94 -4.68 -26.07
CA ASN A 275 1.26 -3.26 -26.26
C ASN A 275 0.74 -2.71 -27.59
N VAL A 276 0.27 -1.46 -27.59
CA VAL A 276 -0.19 -0.74 -28.79
C VAL A 276 0.62 0.53 -28.98
N VAL A 277 1.11 0.74 -30.21
CA VAL A 277 1.65 2.03 -30.66
C VAL A 277 0.67 2.61 -31.66
N LEU A 278 0.05 3.73 -31.31
CA LEU A 278 -0.93 4.41 -32.16
C LEU A 278 -0.36 5.72 -32.70
N ILE A 279 -0.24 5.81 -34.01
CA ILE A 279 0.15 7.04 -34.72
C ILE A 279 -1.05 7.51 -35.53
N ALA A 280 -1.61 8.65 -35.14
CA ALA A 280 -2.77 9.24 -35.80
C ALA A 280 -2.74 10.78 -35.66
N PRO A 281 -3.32 11.52 -36.62
CA PRO A 281 -3.37 12.98 -36.55
C PRO A 281 -4.17 13.48 -35.34
N THR A 282 -4.04 14.77 -35.04
CA THR A 282 -4.82 15.43 -33.98
C THR A 282 -6.31 15.40 -34.34
N GLY A 283 -7.17 15.20 -33.33
CA GLY A 283 -8.62 15.10 -33.54
C GLY A 283 -9.12 13.71 -33.98
N SER A 284 -8.24 12.74 -34.25
CA SER A 284 -8.66 11.39 -34.66
C SER A 284 -9.20 10.49 -33.54
N GLY A 285 -9.34 10.99 -32.30
CA GLY A 285 -9.84 10.18 -31.18
C GLY A 285 -8.79 9.24 -30.56
N LYS A 286 -7.51 9.67 -30.51
CA LYS A 286 -6.40 8.94 -29.87
C LYS A 286 -6.67 8.59 -28.41
N THR A 287 -7.22 9.53 -27.65
CA THR A 287 -7.56 9.30 -26.23
C THR A 287 -8.58 8.17 -26.08
N GLU A 288 -9.68 8.19 -26.84
CA GLU A 288 -10.66 7.11 -26.85
C GLU A 288 -10.03 5.78 -27.26
N ALA A 289 -9.13 5.77 -28.24
CA ALA A 289 -8.43 4.55 -28.64
C ALA A 289 -7.56 3.99 -27.51
N ALA A 290 -6.85 4.85 -26.78
CA ALA A 290 -6.01 4.45 -25.65
C ALA A 290 -6.85 3.94 -24.47
N LEU A 291 -8.00 4.56 -24.19
CA LEU A 291 -8.93 4.07 -23.17
C LEU A 291 -9.60 2.76 -23.60
N CYS A 292 -9.99 2.63 -24.87
CA CYS A 292 -10.51 1.36 -25.41
C CYS A 292 -9.50 0.24 -25.27
N TRP A 293 -8.20 0.50 -25.48
CA TRP A 293 -7.13 -0.47 -25.20
C TRP A 293 -7.05 -0.81 -23.71
N ALA A 294 -7.06 0.18 -22.82
CA ALA A 294 -6.94 -0.04 -21.38
C ALA A 294 -8.14 -0.80 -20.79
N PHE A 295 -9.35 -0.52 -21.25
CA PHE A 295 -10.57 -1.21 -20.80
C PHE A 295 -10.88 -2.48 -21.60
N GLY A 296 -10.16 -2.75 -22.71
CA GLY A 296 -10.34 -3.77 -23.74
C GLY A 296 -11.29 -4.94 -23.47
N MET A 297 -10.84 -6.17 -23.72
CA MET A 297 -11.67 -7.37 -23.51
C MET A 297 -11.59 -7.84 -22.05
N PRO A 298 -12.71 -8.28 -21.43
CA PRO A 298 -12.88 -8.45 -19.98
C PRO A 298 -12.06 -9.56 -19.31
N ALA A 299 -11.19 -10.26 -20.04
CA ALA A 299 -10.42 -11.38 -19.50
C ALA A 299 -9.46 -10.98 -18.38
N GLN A 300 -9.07 -9.70 -18.27
CA GLN A 300 -8.24 -9.17 -17.18
C GLN A 300 -8.62 -7.71 -16.90
N PRO A 301 -9.42 -7.39 -15.85
CA PRO A 301 -9.65 -6.00 -15.48
C PRO A 301 -8.32 -5.34 -15.12
N VAL A 302 -8.08 -4.14 -15.65
CA VAL A 302 -6.86 -3.39 -15.35
C VAL A 302 -6.93 -2.89 -13.91
N PRO A 303 -6.01 -3.33 -13.02
CA PRO A 303 -6.07 -2.95 -11.61
C PRO A 303 -5.68 -1.49 -11.37
N ARG A 304 -4.81 -0.96 -12.24
CA ARG A 304 -4.28 0.41 -12.18
C ARG A 304 -4.09 0.95 -13.59
N LEU A 305 -4.57 2.16 -13.85
CA LEU A 305 -4.34 2.88 -15.10
C LEU A 305 -3.52 4.14 -14.83
N PHE A 306 -2.38 4.26 -15.49
CA PHE A 306 -1.51 5.42 -15.46
C PHE A 306 -1.62 6.15 -16.80
N TYR A 307 -2.21 7.34 -16.79
CA TYR A 307 -2.30 8.21 -17.96
C TYR A 307 -1.25 9.31 -17.84
N ALA A 308 -0.12 9.13 -18.53
CA ALA A 308 1.00 10.04 -18.49
C ALA A 308 0.93 11.07 -19.63
N LEU A 309 1.08 12.35 -19.28
CA LEU A 309 1.04 13.48 -20.22
C LEU A 309 2.19 14.47 -19.92
N PRO A 310 2.89 14.99 -20.94
CA PRO A 310 4.09 15.81 -20.74
C PRO A 310 3.78 17.21 -20.17
N PHE A 311 2.59 17.76 -20.44
CA PHE A 311 2.24 19.13 -20.08
C PHE A 311 1.16 19.20 -18.98
N GLN A 312 1.33 20.14 -18.03
CA GLN A 312 0.39 20.33 -16.91
C GLN A 312 -1.03 20.71 -17.37
N ALA A 313 -1.15 21.57 -18.39
CA ALA A 313 -2.45 21.94 -18.93
C ALA A 313 -3.18 20.71 -19.51
N SER A 314 -2.47 19.85 -20.24
CA SER A 314 -3.01 18.60 -20.78
C SER A 314 -3.41 17.62 -19.68
N MET A 315 -2.60 17.50 -18.62
CA MET A 315 -2.95 16.68 -17.45
C MET A 315 -4.22 17.18 -16.76
N ASN A 316 -4.35 18.49 -16.53
CA ASN A 316 -5.56 19.06 -15.91
C ASN A 316 -6.80 18.77 -16.76
N ALA A 317 -6.71 19.00 -18.08
CA ALA A 317 -7.80 18.71 -19.01
C ALA A 317 -8.15 17.22 -19.02
N MET A 318 -7.15 16.33 -19.00
CA MET A 318 -7.37 14.89 -18.96
C MET A 318 -7.96 14.43 -17.64
N TYR A 319 -7.58 15.02 -16.51
CA TYR A 319 -8.18 14.76 -15.21
C TYR A 319 -9.67 15.07 -15.20
N THR A 320 -10.06 16.27 -15.66
CA THR A 320 -11.48 16.65 -15.77
C THR A 320 -12.23 15.69 -16.69
N ARG A 321 -11.64 15.35 -17.84
CA ARG A 321 -12.23 14.42 -18.82
C ARG A 321 -12.42 13.02 -18.23
N LEU A 322 -11.39 12.41 -17.67
CA LEU A 322 -11.51 11.06 -17.10
C LEU A 322 -12.45 11.04 -15.88
N THR A 323 -12.43 12.08 -15.04
CA THR A 323 -13.36 12.19 -13.91
C THR A 323 -14.82 12.18 -14.37
N SER A 324 -15.13 12.77 -15.54
CA SER A 324 -16.47 12.67 -16.11
C SER A 324 -16.85 11.26 -16.57
N TYR A 325 -15.88 10.44 -17.02
CA TYR A 325 -16.12 9.08 -17.51
C TYR A 325 -16.20 8.07 -16.36
N ILE A 326 -15.36 8.24 -15.34
CA ILE A 326 -15.19 7.33 -14.20
C ILE A 326 -15.09 8.15 -12.90
N PRO A 327 -16.24 8.66 -12.40
CA PRO A 327 -16.24 9.50 -11.20
C PRO A 327 -15.60 8.78 -10.00
N ASP A 328 -15.06 9.57 -9.09
CA ASP A 328 -14.43 9.15 -7.82
C ASP A 328 -13.23 8.19 -7.94
N SER A 329 -12.75 7.92 -9.16
CA SER A 329 -11.74 6.90 -9.45
C SER A 329 -10.42 7.46 -10.01
N VAL A 330 -10.33 8.78 -10.18
CA VAL A 330 -9.22 9.45 -10.88
C VAL A 330 -8.46 10.37 -9.91
N GLY A 331 -7.14 10.24 -9.86
CA GLY A 331 -6.23 11.16 -9.17
C GLY A 331 -5.38 11.99 -10.12
N LEU A 332 -5.06 13.24 -9.75
CA LEU A 332 -4.18 14.14 -10.49
C LEU A 332 -2.82 14.28 -9.80
N GLN A 333 -1.73 13.97 -10.50
CA GLN A 333 -0.40 13.92 -9.91
C GLN A 333 0.68 14.64 -10.74
N HIS A 334 0.96 15.90 -10.38
CA HIS A 334 2.10 16.69 -10.87
C HIS A 334 2.48 17.78 -9.85
N GLY A 335 3.59 18.49 -10.08
CA GLY A 335 4.14 19.46 -9.11
C GLY A 335 3.26 20.67 -8.76
N ARG A 336 2.11 20.85 -9.42
CA ARG A 336 1.13 21.91 -9.15
C ARG A 336 -0.30 21.37 -8.99
N ALA A 337 -0.45 20.07 -8.73
CA ALA A 337 -1.76 19.40 -8.70
C ALA A 337 -2.70 20.01 -7.66
N LEU A 338 -2.22 20.29 -6.44
CA LEU A 338 -3.04 20.94 -5.40
C LEU A 338 -3.60 22.30 -5.84
N GLN A 339 -2.77 23.13 -6.49
CA GLN A 339 -3.20 24.43 -7.00
C GLN A 339 -4.22 24.28 -8.15
N ALA A 340 -4.01 23.30 -9.04
CA ALA A 340 -4.93 23.01 -10.14
C ALA A 340 -6.29 22.53 -9.63
N LEU A 341 -6.30 21.59 -8.68
CA LEU A 341 -7.51 21.08 -8.03
C LEU A 341 -8.27 22.19 -7.30
N TYR A 342 -7.56 23.06 -6.57
CA TYR A 342 -8.19 24.19 -5.89
C TYR A 342 -8.91 25.12 -6.88
N ARG A 343 -8.27 25.47 -8.00
CA ARG A 343 -8.92 26.29 -9.04
C ARG A 343 -10.14 25.60 -9.63
N LEU A 344 -10.04 24.30 -9.93
CA LEU A 344 -11.15 23.53 -10.47
C LEU A 344 -12.35 23.51 -9.51
N PHE A 345 -12.13 23.24 -8.23
CA PHE A 345 -13.22 23.21 -7.24
C PHE A 345 -13.74 24.61 -6.89
N MET A 346 -12.95 25.67 -7.12
CA MET A 346 -13.43 27.05 -7.06
C MET A 346 -14.42 27.40 -8.15
N GLU A 347 -14.22 26.87 -9.35
CA GLU A 347 -15.13 27.08 -10.46
C GLU A 347 -16.47 26.35 -10.27
N THR A 348 -16.49 25.21 -9.56
CA THR A 348 -17.73 24.45 -9.29
C THR A 348 -18.50 24.91 -8.05
N ASP A 349 -17.82 25.15 -6.93
CA ASP A 349 -18.49 25.27 -5.62
C ASP A 349 -18.61 26.73 -5.13
N GLY A 350 -17.82 27.66 -5.68
CA GLY A 350 -17.82 29.08 -5.30
C GLY A 350 -17.32 29.41 -3.87
N SER A 351 -17.13 28.41 -2.99
CA SER A 351 -16.70 28.58 -1.59
C SER A 351 -15.22 28.29 -1.37
N SER A 352 -14.42 29.33 -1.07
CA SER A 352 -12.96 29.27 -0.82
C SER A 352 -12.53 28.12 0.10
N LEU A 353 -13.19 27.99 1.25
CA LEU A 353 -12.84 26.98 2.25
C LEU A 353 -13.17 25.56 1.79
N GLY A 354 -14.35 25.36 1.19
CA GLY A 354 -14.80 24.04 0.73
C GLY A 354 -13.91 23.48 -0.38
N ALA A 355 -13.58 24.30 -1.38
CA ALA A 355 -12.69 23.88 -2.46
C ALA A 355 -11.26 23.61 -1.99
N TRP A 356 -10.77 24.35 -0.99
CA TRP A 356 -9.45 24.06 -0.41
C TRP A 356 -9.44 22.70 0.28
N GLN A 357 -10.47 22.38 1.07
CA GLN A 357 -10.60 21.08 1.73
C GLN A 357 -10.67 19.94 0.69
N GLN A 358 -11.53 20.07 -0.31
CA GLN A 358 -11.65 19.06 -1.38
C GLN A 358 -10.35 18.90 -2.18
N ALA A 359 -9.69 20.00 -2.56
CA ALA A 359 -8.43 19.95 -3.28
C ALA A 359 -7.33 19.27 -2.46
N ARG A 360 -7.27 19.56 -1.16
CA ARG A 360 -6.33 18.95 -0.22
C ARG A 360 -6.60 17.46 -0.08
N ASP A 361 -7.83 17.06 0.17
CA ASP A 361 -8.23 15.66 0.33
C ASP A 361 -7.93 14.85 -0.93
N GLN A 362 -8.28 15.39 -2.11
CA GLN A 362 -8.02 14.76 -3.40
C GLN A 362 -6.52 14.60 -3.67
N HIS A 363 -5.73 15.61 -3.34
CA HIS A 363 -4.27 15.58 -3.47
C HIS A 363 -3.62 14.57 -2.51
N GLU A 364 -4.02 14.56 -1.24
CA GLU A 364 -3.52 13.61 -0.23
C GLU A 364 -3.88 12.16 -0.58
N ARG A 365 -5.13 11.89 -1.00
CA ARG A 365 -5.57 10.58 -1.50
C ARG A 365 -4.74 10.12 -2.70
N THR A 366 -4.48 11.02 -3.65
CA THR A 366 -3.67 10.71 -4.83
C THR A 366 -2.23 10.35 -4.44
N ALA A 367 -1.64 11.08 -3.48
CA ALA A 367 -0.29 10.81 -2.99
C ALA A 367 -0.16 9.44 -2.27
N LEU A 368 -1.27 8.91 -1.74
CA LEU A 368 -1.36 7.59 -1.09
C LEU A 368 -1.76 6.45 -2.05
N ASN A 369 -1.67 6.70 -3.37
CA ASN A 369 -2.05 5.76 -4.43
C ASN A 369 -3.53 5.30 -4.34
N TYR A 370 -4.41 6.06 -3.69
CA TYR A 370 -5.80 5.67 -3.43
C TYR A 370 -6.56 5.36 -4.72
N PHE A 371 -6.47 6.26 -5.70
CA PHE A 371 -7.19 6.15 -6.96
C PHE A 371 -6.58 5.10 -7.90
N PRO A 372 -7.41 4.22 -8.52
CA PRO A 372 -6.94 3.25 -9.50
C PRO A 372 -6.56 3.89 -10.83
N VAL A 373 -7.10 5.06 -11.17
CA VAL A 373 -6.66 5.85 -12.34
C VAL A 373 -5.86 7.05 -11.89
N ARG A 374 -4.69 7.24 -12.48
CA ARG A 374 -3.83 8.39 -12.20
C ARG A 374 -3.45 9.11 -13.48
N VAL A 375 -3.87 10.36 -13.57
CA VAL A 375 -3.34 11.30 -14.55
C VAL A 375 -2.09 11.91 -13.96
N CYS A 376 -0.93 11.57 -14.50
CA CYS A 376 0.33 11.91 -13.87
C CYS A 376 1.34 12.51 -14.83
N SER A 377 2.24 13.35 -14.32
CA SER A 377 3.39 13.75 -15.10
C SER A 377 4.27 12.53 -15.26
N PRO A 378 4.86 12.30 -16.44
CA PRO A 378 5.84 11.25 -16.65
C PRO A 378 6.88 11.22 -15.51
N TYR A 379 7.41 12.38 -15.08
CA TYR A 379 8.37 12.47 -13.97
C TYR A 379 7.93 11.78 -12.66
N GLN A 380 6.62 11.65 -12.38
CA GLN A 380 6.15 10.93 -11.19
C GLN A 380 6.53 9.45 -11.24
N LEU A 381 6.46 8.82 -12.42
CA LEU A 381 6.87 7.44 -12.63
C LEU A 381 8.40 7.28 -12.53
N LEU A 382 9.16 8.26 -13.04
CA LEU A 382 10.64 8.23 -12.95
C LEU A 382 11.17 8.29 -11.52
N LYS A 383 10.42 8.87 -10.57
CA LYS A 383 10.81 8.84 -9.15
C LYS A 383 11.09 7.42 -8.65
N ALA A 384 10.37 6.44 -9.19
CA ALA A 384 10.58 5.04 -8.86
C ALA A 384 11.93 4.51 -9.39
N VAL A 385 12.26 4.87 -10.64
CA VAL A 385 13.52 4.48 -11.30
C VAL A 385 14.73 5.05 -10.55
N TYR A 386 14.64 6.32 -10.11
CA TYR A 386 15.69 6.98 -9.33
C TYR A 386 15.70 6.60 -7.84
N ARG A 387 14.85 5.67 -7.41
CA ARG A 387 14.74 5.20 -6.01
C ARG A 387 14.56 6.34 -5.01
N LEU A 388 13.79 7.36 -5.39
CA LEU A 388 13.42 8.42 -4.46
C LEU A 388 12.52 7.87 -3.36
N ARG A 389 12.47 8.53 -2.21
CA ARG A 389 11.67 8.09 -1.05
C ARG A 389 10.24 7.70 -1.47
N GLY A 390 9.82 6.49 -1.12
CA GLY A 390 8.51 5.93 -1.48
C GLY A 390 8.49 5.17 -2.82
N TYR A 391 9.64 4.94 -3.45
CA TYR A 391 9.72 4.18 -4.70
C TYR A 391 9.20 2.75 -4.57
N GLU A 392 9.32 2.10 -3.41
CA GLU A 392 8.81 0.75 -3.21
C GLU A 392 7.29 0.72 -3.33
N ALA A 393 6.60 1.68 -2.72
CA ALA A 393 5.15 1.83 -2.82
C ALA A 393 4.72 2.15 -4.27
N LEU A 394 5.45 3.02 -4.95
CA LEU A 394 5.17 3.37 -6.35
C LEU A 394 5.37 2.19 -7.30
N LEU A 395 6.52 1.52 -7.25
CA LEU A 395 6.81 0.35 -8.08
C LEU A 395 5.83 -0.79 -7.77
N SER A 396 5.53 -1.03 -6.49
CA SER A 396 4.52 -2.01 -6.11
C SER A 396 3.17 -1.70 -6.73
N ASP A 397 2.76 -0.42 -6.79
CA ASP A 397 1.48 -0.03 -7.41
C ASP A 397 1.51 -0.09 -8.94
N CYS A 398 2.68 0.09 -9.56
CA CYS A 398 2.87 -0.02 -11.02
C CYS A 398 2.76 -1.47 -11.54
N ILE A 399 3.11 -2.48 -10.74
CA ILE A 399 3.10 -3.88 -11.20
C ILE A 399 1.67 -4.32 -11.54
N GLY A 400 1.52 -4.84 -12.76
CA GLY A 400 0.24 -5.25 -13.33
C GLY A 400 -0.63 -4.08 -13.84
N GLY A 401 -0.14 -2.83 -13.77
CA GLY A 401 -0.86 -1.66 -14.27
C GLY A 401 -0.79 -1.50 -15.79
N ALA A 402 -1.75 -0.78 -16.35
CA ALA A 402 -1.73 -0.30 -17.73
C ALA A 402 -1.18 1.13 -17.80
N PHE A 403 -0.35 1.40 -18.80
CA PHE A 403 0.32 2.69 -18.98
C PHE A 403 -0.05 3.27 -20.34
N ILE A 404 -0.68 4.44 -20.32
CA ILE A 404 -0.92 5.26 -21.50
C ILE A 404 0.11 6.39 -21.48
N LEU A 405 1.01 6.40 -22.46
CA LEU A 405 1.97 7.47 -22.68
C LEU A 405 1.49 8.32 -23.85
N ASP A 406 0.83 9.43 -23.54
CA ASP A 406 0.22 10.29 -24.55
C ASP A 406 1.16 11.41 -24.97
N GLU A 407 1.12 11.80 -26.25
CA GLU A 407 2.06 12.74 -26.86
C GLU A 407 3.54 12.34 -26.71
N ILE A 408 3.85 11.05 -26.96
CA ILE A 408 5.20 10.48 -26.81
C ILE A 408 6.31 11.26 -27.54
N HIS A 409 5.97 11.96 -28.64
CA HIS A 409 6.91 12.79 -29.40
C HIS A 409 7.43 14.02 -28.64
N ALA A 410 6.73 14.44 -27.58
CA ALA A 410 7.14 15.55 -26.73
C ALA A 410 8.05 15.12 -25.56
N TYR A 411 8.39 13.83 -25.47
CA TYR A 411 9.26 13.29 -24.44
C TYR A 411 10.70 13.36 -24.94
N GLU A 412 11.59 13.98 -24.17
CA GLU A 412 13.01 14.04 -24.50
C GLU A 412 13.68 12.69 -24.20
N PRO A 413 14.26 11.99 -25.19
CA PRO A 413 14.90 10.69 -24.97
C PRO A 413 16.04 10.72 -23.93
N ALA A 414 16.71 11.87 -23.76
CA ALA A 414 17.76 12.05 -22.76
C ALA A 414 17.25 12.07 -21.31
N VAL A 415 15.97 12.39 -21.11
CA VAL A 415 15.29 12.43 -19.81
C VAL A 415 14.43 11.17 -19.61
N TRP A 416 14.01 10.54 -20.71
CA TRP A 416 13.15 9.35 -20.80
C TRP A 416 13.88 8.17 -21.47
N PRO A 417 14.91 7.60 -20.82
CA PRO A 417 15.70 6.50 -21.37
C PRO A 417 14.99 5.16 -21.38
#